data_AF-A0A8J7EFL8-F1
#
_entry.id   AF-A0A8J7EFL8-F1
#
_cell.length_a   1.000
_cell.length_b   1.000
_cell.length_c   1.000
_cell.angle_alpha   90.00
_cell.angle_beta   90.00
_cell.angle_gamma   90.00
#
_symmetry.space_group_name_H-M   'P 1'
#
loop_
_entity.id
_entity.type
_entity.pdbx_description
1 polymer ?
#
loop_
_entity_poly.entity_id
_entity_poly.type
_entity_poly.pdbx_seq_one_letter_code
_entity_poly.pdbx_strand_id
1 'polypeptide(L)'
;MSAVANHTQIELADTTLGPSNGTVWYVYNLHAKATLDGSGGGGAPHDGLQVETISDTYFTLSPKPPEELPDAQKVQVQQGNTFDIQYYTDLGDSLWLIELVEPTLGDGKTTTWYVNPQTTKLVSAIALTTLGNTVFKRAPRPSSELPEADKIAVPKATEFKLVGYLPAPGNHTQIELADTALGPGQATTWYVYNPHVTIAGRRELLRVVSDTVFKTSVALSSELPADEKVLVKKNTIFELASYTQPKSNHIKVALKGAFLGPQNRNTWYAYLLDIYVVGTNIGNNPDDNSGGQPPNPGDRGIALQFPGFSGTYYANDPIYWETQYGEKGHFTWGEALHVNNATGSYRRPANANVIYGILRIATAMEDIRKRYGVPIKVNSWYRDPATNNAVGGASQSRHLLGDALDFVVPGRHPFDVYADLDSWWGNRGGLASANSFTHIDARGYRARWSY
;
A
#
# COMPACT_ATOMS: atom_id res chain seq x y z
N MET A 1 13.77 -49.62 4.11
CA MET A 1 14.34 -48.26 4.17
C MET A 1 13.58 -47.42 3.15
N SER A 2 12.49 -46.75 3.58
CA SER A 2 11.57 -46.07 2.67
C SER A 2 12.02 -44.63 2.43
N ALA A 3 12.17 -44.27 1.16
CA ALA A 3 12.34 -42.91 0.70
C ALA A 3 11.09 -42.08 1.06
N VAL A 4 11.29 -40.96 1.74
CA VAL A 4 10.24 -39.94 1.93
C VAL A 4 10.46 -38.89 0.86
N ALA A 5 9.76 -39.05 -0.26
CA ALA A 5 9.65 -38.03 -1.30
C ALA A 5 8.71 -36.90 -0.81
N ASN A 6 9.00 -35.66 -1.21
CA ASN A 6 8.19 -34.43 -1.09
C ASN A 6 8.62 -33.37 -0.05
N HIS A 7 9.86 -33.43 0.46
CA HIS A 7 10.44 -32.29 1.19
C HIS A 7 11.83 -31.97 0.61
N THR A 8 12.05 -30.73 0.18
CA THR A 8 13.42 -30.23 -0.01
C THR A 8 13.91 -29.75 1.35
N GLN A 9 14.86 -30.46 1.94
CA GLN A 9 15.59 -29.97 3.10
C GLN A 9 16.44 -28.76 2.64
N ILE A 10 16.12 -27.57 3.16
CA ILE A 10 16.94 -26.38 2.94
C ILE A 10 17.66 -26.10 4.27
N GLU A 11 18.98 -26.25 4.28
CA GLU A 11 19.81 -25.61 5.30
C GLU A 11 19.87 -24.12 4.96
N LEU A 12 19.33 -23.28 5.84
CA LEU A 12 19.47 -21.84 5.74
C LEU A 12 20.94 -21.48 5.97
N ALA A 13 21.61 -20.94 4.95
CA ALA A 13 22.95 -20.36 5.10
C ALA A 13 22.95 -19.01 5.85
N ASP A 14 21.81 -18.57 6.38
CA ASP A 14 21.66 -17.27 7.03
C ASP A 14 21.05 -17.42 8.43
N THR A 15 21.88 -17.22 9.45
CA THR A 15 21.59 -17.38 10.89
C THR A 15 20.81 -16.19 11.49
N THR A 16 20.30 -15.27 10.67
CA THR A 16 19.72 -14.00 11.14
C THR A 16 18.26 -14.06 11.60
N LEU A 17 17.63 -15.24 11.67
CA LEU A 17 16.23 -15.42 12.14
C LEU A 17 16.07 -16.00 13.55
N GLY A 18 17.07 -15.89 14.44
CA GLY A 18 16.95 -16.23 15.87
C GLY A 18 17.94 -17.30 16.36
N PRO A 19 18.12 -17.50 17.68
CA PRO A 19 19.33 -18.13 18.21
C PRO A 19 19.30 -19.67 18.13
N SER A 20 20.41 -20.20 17.61
CA SER A 20 20.99 -21.55 17.81
C SER A 20 20.29 -22.80 17.23
N ASN A 21 21.10 -23.54 16.46
CA ASN A 21 21.07 -24.95 16.02
C ASN A 21 19.88 -25.82 16.45
N GLY A 22 19.16 -26.35 15.46
CA GLY A 22 18.37 -27.57 15.60
C GLY A 22 16.93 -27.51 15.09
N THR A 23 16.44 -26.35 14.64
CA THR A 23 15.08 -26.26 14.11
C THR A 23 15.05 -26.60 12.62
N VAL A 24 14.61 -27.81 12.29
CA VAL A 24 14.29 -28.22 10.92
C VAL A 24 12.99 -27.53 10.51
N TRP A 25 13.04 -26.71 9.47
CA TRP A 25 11.88 -26.09 8.86
C TRP A 25 11.43 -26.90 7.64
N TYR A 26 10.15 -27.22 7.57
CA TYR A 26 9.53 -27.83 6.39
C TYR A 26 8.83 -26.72 5.60
N VAL A 27 9.36 -26.40 4.42
CA VAL A 27 8.63 -25.58 3.43
C VAL A 27 7.83 -26.53 2.55
N TYR A 28 6.52 -26.34 2.50
CA TYR A 28 5.63 -27.14 1.70
C TYR A 28 5.81 -26.76 0.21
N ASN A 29 6.41 -27.64 -0.58
CA ASN A 29 6.42 -27.52 -2.04
C ASN A 29 5.03 -27.89 -2.56
N LEU A 30 4.14 -26.91 -2.78
CA LEU A 30 2.89 -27.16 -3.48
C LEU A 30 3.11 -27.07 -5.00
N HIS A 31 3.74 -28.12 -5.55
CA HIS A 31 3.28 -28.69 -6.82
C HIS A 31 2.19 -29.69 -6.47
N ALA A 32 0.92 -29.29 -6.50
CA ALA A 32 -0.17 -30.26 -6.56
C ALA A 32 -0.35 -30.66 -8.02
N LYS A 33 0.26 -31.78 -8.40
CA LYS A 33 -0.19 -32.55 -9.56
C LYS A 33 -1.56 -33.13 -9.18
N ALA A 34 -2.65 -32.48 -9.60
CA ALA A 34 -3.95 -33.12 -9.59
C ALA A 34 -3.97 -34.15 -10.71
N THR A 35 -3.63 -35.39 -10.39
CA THR A 35 -4.09 -36.53 -11.19
C THR A 35 -5.60 -36.60 -11.03
N LEU A 36 -6.33 -36.12 -12.03
CA LEU A 36 -7.74 -36.46 -12.21
C LEU A 36 -7.79 -37.89 -12.76
N ASP A 37 -7.81 -38.86 -11.85
CA ASP A 37 -8.59 -40.07 -12.12
C ASP A 37 -10.07 -39.66 -12.21
N GLY A 38 -10.76 -40.30 -13.15
CA GLY A 38 -12.00 -39.83 -13.73
C GLY A 38 -13.17 -39.60 -12.76
N SER A 39 -14.18 -38.96 -13.34
CA SER A 39 -15.54 -38.72 -12.84
C SER A 39 -15.71 -37.56 -11.84
N GLY A 40 -16.13 -36.42 -12.42
CA GLY A 40 -17.07 -35.44 -11.86
C GLY A 40 -16.91 -34.99 -10.40
N GLY A 41 -16.43 -33.76 -10.18
CA GLY A 41 -16.48 -33.13 -8.86
C GLY A 41 -15.90 -31.72 -8.87
N GLY A 42 -16.65 -30.75 -8.33
CA GLY A 42 -16.20 -29.38 -8.12
C GLY A 42 -14.95 -29.35 -7.23
N GLY A 43 -13.91 -28.67 -7.73
CA GLY A 43 -12.66 -28.47 -7.01
C GLY A 43 -12.86 -27.61 -5.76
N ALA A 44 -12.14 -27.93 -4.69
CA ALA A 44 -12.06 -27.08 -3.51
C ALA A 44 -11.61 -25.66 -3.92
N PRO A 45 -12.16 -24.59 -3.29
CA PRO A 45 -11.83 -23.23 -3.67
C PRO A 45 -10.35 -22.97 -3.44
N HIS A 46 -9.67 -22.45 -4.47
CA HIS A 46 -8.31 -21.97 -4.36
C HIS A 46 -8.32 -20.65 -3.57
N ASP A 47 -7.54 -20.54 -2.49
CA ASP A 47 -7.46 -19.35 -1.62
C ASP A 47 -6.68 -18.16 -2.27
N GLY A 48 -6.29 -18.26 -3.54
CA GLY A 48 -5.44 -17.31 -4.28
C GLY A 48 -6.21 -16.24 -5.06
N LEU A 49 -5.49 -15.36 -5.78
CA LEU A 49 -6.10 -14.43 -6.74
C LEU A 49 -6.23 -15.19 -8.06
N GLN A 50 -7.34 -15.01 -8.74
CA GLN A 50 -7.62 -15.65 -10.00
C GLN A 50 -8.00 -14.60 -11.06
N VAL A 51 -7.83 -14.96 -12.32
CA VAL A 51 -8.45 -14.26 -13.45
C VAL A 51 -9.48 -15.18 -14.09
N GLU A 52 -10.69 -14.68 -14.33
CA GLU A 52 -11.78 -15.39 -15.01
C GLU A 52 -12.14 -14.65 -16.30
N THR A 53 -12.29 -15.38 -17.41
CA THR A 53 -12.79 -14.82 -18.67
C THR A 53 -14.31 -14.67 -18.65
N ILE A 54 -14.82 -13.45 -18.84
CA ILE A 54 -16.28 -13.18 -18.86
C ILE A 54 -16.90 -13.17 -20.26
N SER A 55 -16.07 -13.18 -21.30
CA SER A 55 -16.42 -13.42 -22.69
C SER A 55 -15.29 -14.18 -23.36
N ASP A 56 -15.54 -14.74 -24.53
CA ASP A 56 -14.46 -15.23 -25.38
C ASP A 56 -13.45 -14.10 -25.62
N THR A 57 -12.16 -14.42 -25.44
CA THR A 57 -11.09 -13.43 -25.50
C THR A 57 -9.78 -14.07 -25.94
N TYR A 58 -8.75 -13.25 -26.06
CA TYR A 58 -7.38 -13.68 -26.36
C TYR A 58 -6.44 -13.29 -25.24
N PHE A 59 -5.59 -14.23 -24.85
CA PHE A 59 -4.42 -13.96 -24.03
C PHE A 59 -3.23 -13.86 -24.99
N THR A 60 -2.41 -12.82 -24.85
CA THR A 60 -1.34 -12.52 -25.83
C THR A 60 0.04 -12.50 -25.18
N LEU A 61 1.07 -12.81 -25.96
CA LEU A 61 2.48 -12.76 -25.52
C LEU A 61 3.09 -11.35 -25.60
N SER A 62 2.33 -10.37 -26.09
CA SER A 62 2.76 -8.98 -26.24
C SER A 62 1.59 -8.03 -25.98
N PRO A 63 1.85 -6.75 -25.68
CA PRO A 63 0.80 -5.77 -25.39
C PRO A 63 -0.02 -5.36 -26.63
N LYS A 64 0.29 -5.88 -27.82
CA LYS A 64 -0.43 -5.54 -29.05
C LYS A 64 -1.81 -6.21 -29.11
N PRO A 65 -2.77 -5.60 -29.83
CA PRO A 65 -4.06 -6.21 -30.07
C PRO A 65 -3.95 -7.59 -30.73
N PRO A 66 -4.81 -8.57 -30.40
CA PRO A 66 -4.75 -9.93 -30.94
C PRO A 66 -4.83 -10.03 -32.47
N GLU A 67 -5.51 -9.08 -33.12
CA GLU A 67 -5.63 -8.96 -34.58
C GLU A 67 -4.30 -8.61 -35.27
N GLU A 68 -3.37 -7.99 -34.56
CA GLU A 68 -2.03 -7.67 -35.07
C GLU A 68 -1.02 -8.79 -34.82
N LEU A 69 -1.43 -9.85 -34.11
CA LEU A 69 -0.55 -10.92 -33.67
C LEU A 69 -0.77 -12.22 -34.46
N PRO A 70 0.32 -12.92 -34.81
CA PRO A 70 0.23 -14.26 -35.37
C PRO A 70 -0.33 -15.24 -34.34
N ASP A 71 -0.93 -16.33 -34.80
CA ASP A 71 -1.58 -17.34 -33.92
C ASP A 71 -0.61 -17.95 -32.89
N ALA A 72 0.68 -18.03 -33.20
CA ALA A 72 1.70 -18.50 -32.24
C ALA A 72 1.91 -17.56 -31.03
N GLN A 73 1.41 -16.32 -31.08
CA GLN A 73 1.58 -15.31 -30.02
C GLN A 73 0.27 -14.97 -29.30
N LYS A 74 -0.81 -15.71 -29.57
CA LYS A 74 -2.10 -15.52 -28.92
C LYS A 74 -2.79 -16.85 -28.68
N VAL A 75 -3.53 -16.93 -27.59
CA VAL A 75 -4.33 -18.10 -27.25
C VAL A 75 -5.77 -17.63 -27.09
N GLN A 76 -6.69 -18.21 -27.85
CA GLN A 76 -8.11 -17.98 -27.64
C GLN A 76 -8.54 -18.70 -26.37
N VAL A 77 -9.18 -17.97 -25.46
CA VAL A 77 -9.71 -18.50 -24.21
C VAL A 77 -11.22 -18.29 -24.22
N GLN A 78 -11.96 -19.38 -24.06
CA GLN A 78 -13.42 -19.37 -24.06
C GLN A 78 -13.94 -18.75 -22.76
N GLN A 79 -15.12 -18.14 -22.80
CA GLN A 79 -15.82 -17.65 -21.61
C GLN A 79 -15.91 -18.71 -20.50
N GLY A 80 -15.78 -18.28 -19.24
CA GLY A 80 -15.94 -19.10 -18.05
C GLY A 80 -14.69 -19.88 -17.61
N ASN A 81 -13.55 -19.74 -18.30
CA ASN A 81 -12.29 -20.30 -17.83
C ASN A 81 -11.67 -19.42 -16.73
N THR A 82 -11.07 -20.07 -15.73
CA THR A 82 -10.44 -19.42 -14.58
C THR A 82 -9.01 -19.90 -14.41
N PHE A 83 -8.10 -18.97 -14.11
CA PHE A 83 -6.68 -19.26 -13.92
C PHE A 83 -6.17 -18.63 -12.63
N ASP A 84 -5.42 -19.41 -11.84
CA ASP A 84 -4.70 -18.89 -10.68
C ASP A 84 -3.55 -17.99 -11.13
N ILE A 85 -3.42 -16.82 -10.50
CA ILE A 85 -2.35 -15.86 -10.77
C ILE A 85 -1.50 -15.58 -9.53
N GLN A 86 -0.20 -15.45 -9.73
CA GLN A 86 0.77 -15.08 -8.70
C GLN A 86 0.68 -13.58 -8.38
N TYR A 87 0.64 -12.76 -9.43
CA TYR A 87 0.50 -11.31 -9.37
C TYR A 87 -0.05 -10.79 -10.69
N TYR A 88 -0.43 -9.52 -10.69
CA TYR A 88 -0.70 -8.79 -11.92
C TYR A 88 -0.13 -7.37 -11.84
N THR A 89 0.09 -6.79 -13.01
CA THR A 89 0.41 -5.37 -13.17
C THR A 89 -0.65 -4.75 -14.05
N ASP A 90 -1.33 -3.72 -13.53
CA ASP A 90 -2.22 -2.89 -14.33
C ASP A 90 -1.40 -1.87 -15.13
N LEU A 91 -1.35 -2.07 -16.44
CA LEU A 91 -0.57 -1.24 -17.35
C LEU A 91 -1.35 -0.01 -17.85
N GLY A 92 -2.63 0.12 -17.48
CA GLY A 92 -3.53 1.11 -18.07
C GLY A 92 -4.07 0.67 -19.43
N ASP A 93 -4.84 1.55 -20.08
CA ASP A 93 -5.39 1.34 -21.43
C ASP A 93 -6.13 0.01 -21.66
N SER A 94 -6.78 -0.50 -20.61
CA SER A 94 -7.44 -1.81 -20.63
C SER A 94 -6.47 -2.95 -20.97
N LEU A 95 -5.32 -2.96 -20.29
CA LEU A 95 -4.32 -4.01 -20.42
C LEU A 95 -3.75 -4.38 -19.05
N TRP A 96 -3.86 -5.66 -18.72
CA TRP A 96 -3.17 -6.25 -17.58
C TRP A 96 -2.06 -7.16 -18.07
N LEU A 97 -0.91 -7.13 -17.37
CA LEU A 97 0.09 -8.18 -17.44
C LEU A 97 -0.10 -9.10 -16.23
N ILE A 98 -0.42 -10.36 -16.47
CA ILE A 98 -0.61 -11.36 -15.42
C ILE A 98 0.54 -12.37 -15.44
N GLU A 99 0.79 -12.94 -14.26
CA GLU A 99 1.67 -14.11 -14.11
C GLU A 99 0.84 -15.26 -13.56
N LEU A 100 0.66 -16.32 -14.35
CA LEU A 100 -0.03 -17.54 -13.93
C LEU A 100 0.79 -18.29 -12.87
N VAL A 101 0.10 -19.00 -11.98
CA VAL A 101 0.75 -19.91 -11.02
C VAL A 101 1.42 -21.07 -11.74
N GLU A 102 0.75 -21.65 -12.74
CA GLU A 102 1.25 -22.75 -13.57
C GLU A 102 1.02 -22.40 -15.06
N PRO A 103 1.89 -22.85 -15.99
CA PRO A 103 1.78 -22.55 -17.42
C PRO A 103 0.67 -23.41 -18.07
N THR A 104 -0.57 -23.12 -17.72
CA THR A 104 -1.76 -23.90 -18.13
C THR A 104 -2.35 -23.49 -19.48
N LEU A 105 -1.76 -22.48 -20.13
CA LEU A 105 -2.22 -21.92 -21.40
C LEU A 105 -1.21 -22.13 -22.54
N GLY A 106 -1.73 -22.24 -23.76
CA GLY A 106 -0.93 -22.23 -24.99
C GLY A 106 0.09 -23.36 -25.07
N ASP A 107 1.38 -23.00 -25.02
CA ASP A 107 2.51 -23.90 -25.20
C ASP A 107 2.82 -24.79 -23.98
N GLY A 108 2.08 -24.61 -22.89
CA GLY A 108 2.30 -25.35 -21.64
C GLY A 108 3.58 -24.98 -20.91
N LYS A 109 4.22 -23.86 -21.28
CA LYS A 109 5.48 -23.37 -20.68
C LYS A 109 5.40 -21.91 -20.25
N THR A 110 4.54 -21.12 -20.89
CA THR A 110 4.40 -19.69 -20.63
C THR A 110 3.47 -19.40 -19.47
N THR A 111 3.97 -18.69 -18.47
CA THR A 111 3.18 -18.19 -17.32
C THR A 111 2.82 -16.71 -17.45
N THR A 112 3.58 -15.91 -18.20
CA THR A 112 3.31 -14.48 -18.36
C THR A 112 2.41 -14.21 -19.56
N TRP A 113 1.30 -13.48 -19.34
CA TRP A 113 0.33 -13.17 -20.39
C TRP A 113 -0.20 -11.74 -20.29
N TYR A 114 -0.47 -11.12 -21.43
CA TYR A 114 -1.24 -9.88 -21.51
C TYR A 114 -2.72 -10.23 -21.70
N VAL A 115 -3.59 -9.58 -20.92
CA VAL A 115 -5.04 -9.83 -20.90
C VAL A 115 -5.83 -8.53 -20.88
N ASN A 116 -7.02 -8.55 -21.49
CA ASN A 116 -7.91 -7.41 -21.54
C ASN A 116 -8.93 -7.45 -20.38
N PRO A 117 -8.86 -6.53 -19.40
CA PRO A 117 -9.75 -6.45 -18.25
C PRO A 117 -11.20 -6.07 -18.57
N GLN A 118 -11.53 -5.74 -19.83
CA GLN A 118 -12.91 -5.60 -20.28
C GLN A 118 -13.56 -6.97 -20.58
N THR A 119 -12.73 -7.99 -20.83
CA THR A 119 -13.15 -9.35 -21.17
C THR A 119 -12.78 -10.37 -20.10
N THR A 120 -12.09 -9.92 -19.06
CA THR A 120 -11.67 -10.72 -17.91
C THR A 120 -11.98 -9.97 -16.62
N LYS A 121 -12.11 -10.70 -15.51
CA LYS A 121 -12.28 -10.12 -14.19
C LYS A 121 -11.38 -10.81 -13.18
N LEU A 122 -11.06 -10.12 -12.07
CA LEU A 122 -10.36 -10.77 -10.97
C LEU A 122 -11.36 -11.53 -10.12
N VAL A 123 -10.97 -12.71 -9.66
CA VAL A 123 -11.74 -13.55 -8.75
C VAL A 123 -10.96 -13.69 -7.45
N SER A 124 -11.65 -13.55 -6.32
CA SER A 124 -11.07 -13.66 -4.99
C SER A 124 -12.04 -14.34 -4.03
N ALA A 125 -11.48 -15.05 -3.06
CA ALA A 125 -12.22 -15.64 -1.94
C ALA A 125 -12.65 -14.61 -0.87
N ILE A 126 -12.11 -13.38 -0.90
CA ILE A 126 -12.53 -12.32 0.04
C ILE A 126 -13.92 -11.86 -0.35
N ALA A 127 -14.87 -11.96 0.59
CA ALA A 127 -16.25 -11.55 0.37
C ALA A 127 -16.64 -10.45 1.34
N LEU A 128 -17.26 -9.40 0.81
CA LEU A 128 -18.01 -8.43 1.60
C LEU A 128 -19.49 -8.74 1.49
N THR A 129 -20.19 -8.76 2.62
CA THR A 129 -21.66 -8.90 2.67
C THR A 129 -22.26 -7.68 3.37
N THR A 130 -23.29 -7.07 2.77
CA THR A 130 -24.04 -6.00 3.42
C THR A 130 -25.03 -6.55 4.45
N LEU A 131 -24.93 -6.09 5.69
CA LEU A 131 -25.80 -6.47 6.81
C LEU A 131 -27.14 -5.70 6.80
N GLY A 132 -27.18 -4.55 6.13
CA GLY A 132 -28.35 -3.70 5.96
C GLY A 132 -28.29 -2.91 4.64
N ASN A 133 -29.37 -2.21 4.29
CA ASN A 133 -29.34 -1.27 3.17
C ASN A 133 -28.30 -0.20 3.47
N THR A 134 -27.39 0.05 2.54
CA THR A 134 -26.25 0.93 2.75
C THR A 134 -25.94 1.72 1.50
N VAL A 135 -24.98 2.63 1.61
CA VAL A 135 -24.52 3.45 0.49
C VAL A 135 -23.01 3.29 0.40
N PHE A 136 -22.55 2.77 -0.75
CA PHE A 136 -21.13 2.77 -1.09
C PHE A 136 -20.78 4.14 -1.64
N LYS A 137 -19.63 4.68 -1.24
CA LYS A 137 -19.28 6.09 -1.48
C LYS A 137 -17.88 6.25 -2.06
N ARG A 138 -17.66 7.24 -2.92
CA ARG A 138 -16.32 7.57 -3.44
C ARG A 138 -15.44 8.25 -2.39
N ALA A 139 -16.01 8.69 -1.27
CA ALA A 139 -15.28 9.21 -0.11
C ALA A 139 -15.98 8.79 1.20
N PRO A 140 -15.26 8.68 2.32
CA PRO A 140 -15.82 8.31 3.63
C PRO A 140 -16.50 9.51 4.32
N ARG A 141 -17.41 10.19 3.61
CA ARG A 141 -18.23 11.32 4.08
C ARG A 141 -19.70 10.89 4.26
N PRO A 142 -20.56 11.66 4.95
CA PRO A 142 -22.00 11.44 4.94
C PRO A 142 -22.57 11.40 3.52
N SER A 143 -23.50 10.49 3.23
CA SER A 143 -24.07 10.32 1.87
C SER A 143 -24.87 11.53 1.39
N SER A 144 -25.35 12.37 2.31
CA SER A 144 -26.02 13.65 2.03
C SER A 144 -25.09 14.71 1.45
N GLU A 145 -23.79 14.60 1.70
CA GLU A 145 -22.76 15.56 1.24
C GLU A 145 -22.10 15.13 -0.08
N LEU A 146 -22.48 13.97 -0.61
CA LEU A 146 -21.91 13.43 -1.83
C LEU A 146 -22.88 13.60 -3.01
N PRO A 147 -22.36 14.05 -4.17
CA PRO A 147 -23.11 14.00 -5.42
C PRO A 147 -23.64 12.59 -5.69
N GLU A 148 -24.76 12.48 -6.42
CA GLU A 148 -25.29 11.17 -6.85
C GLU A 148 -24.28 10.36 -7.68
N ALA A 149 -23.36 11.02 -8.38
CA ALA A 149 -22.27 10.36 -9.10
C ALA A 149 -21.27 9.63 -8.19
N ASP A 150 -21.15 10.07 -6.93
CA ASP A 150 -20.15 9.61 -5.97
C ASP A 150 -20.70 8.61 -4.96
N LYS A 151 -21.94 8.16 -5.15
CA LYS A 151 -22.57 7.21 -4.25
C LYS A 151 -23.44 6.23 -5.00
N ILE A 152 -23.60 5.05 -4.43
CA ILE A 152 -24.51 4.05 -4.93
C ILE A 152 -25.20 3.36 -3.76
N ALA A 153 -26.53 3.30 -3.82
CA ALA A 153 -27.32 2.54 -2.87
C ALA A 153 -27.10 1.05 -3.13
N VAL A 154 -26.82 0.32 -2.05
CA VAL A 154 -26.58 -1.12 -2.08
C VAL A 154 -27.55 -1.79 -1.10
N PRO A 155 -28.42 -2.68 -1.58
CA PRO A 155 -29.38 -3.38 -0.72
C PRO A 155 -28.71 -4.24 0.34
N LYS A 156 -29.45 -4.56 1.40
CA LYS A 156 -29.09 -5.59 2.38
C LYS A 156 -28.87 -6.94 1.69
N ALA A 157 -27.98 -7.76 2.26
CA ALA A 157 -27.65 -9.11 1.80
C ALA A 157 -27.08 -9.14 0.37
N THR A 158 -26.46 -8.03 -0.06
CA THR A 158 -25.68 -8.00 -1.29
C THR A 158 -24.27 -8.46 -0.97
N GLU A 159 -23.72 -9.35 -1.81
CA GLU A 159 -22.36 -9.87 -1.69
C GLU A 159 -21.47 -9.30 -2.80
N PHE A 160 -20.22 -8.99 -2.46
CA PHE A 160 -19.18 -8.54 -3.38
C PHE A 160 -17.89 -9.31 -3.16
N LYS A 161 -17.16 -9.63 -4.23
CA LYS A 161 -15.79 -10.12 -4.11
C LYS A 161 -14.82 -8.95 -4.08
N LEU A 162 -13.83 -9.02 -3.20
CA LEU A 162 -12.84 -7.95 -3.01
C LEU A 162 -11.46 -8.40 -3.50
N VAL A 163 -10.75 -7.52 -4.20
CA VAL A 163 -9.30 -7.67 -4.41
C VAL A 163 -8.60 -7.49 -3.07
N GLY A 164 -8.97 -6.45 -2.33
CA GLY A 164 -8.43 -6.09 -1.03
C GLY A 164 -9.22 -4.96 -0.38
N TYR A 165 -8.85 -4.62 0.85
CA TYR A 165 -9.54 -3.59 1.62
C TYR A 165 -8.63 -2.93 2.67
N LEU A 166 -8.94 -1.69 3.00
CA LEU A 166 -8.18 -0.81 3.89
C LEU A 166 -9.09 -0.19 4.95
N PRO A 167 -8.66 -0.11 6.22
CA PRO A 167 -9.31 0.77 7.18
C PRO A 167 -9.43 2.18 6.62
N ALA A 168 -10.60 2.79 6.74
CA ALA A 168 -10.85 4.17 6.35
C ALA A 168 -11.50 4.98 7.48
N PRO A 169 -11.36 6.32 7.46
CA PRO A 169 -11.97 7.19 8.46
C PRO A 169 -13.49 7.05 8.61
N GLY A 170 -14.03 7.52 9.74
CA GLY A 170 -15.48 7.63 9.95
C GLY A 170 -16.18 6.27 10.03
N ASN A 171 -15.52 5.24 10.56
CA ASN A 171 -16.00 3.86 10.60
C ASN A 171 -16.32 3.29 9.21
N HIS A 172 -15.45 3.57 8.25
CA HIS A 172 -15.52 3.01 6.91
C HIS A 172 -14.35 2.07 6.63
N THR A 173 -14.48 1.32 5.55
CA THR A 173 -13.41 0.55 4.92
C THR A 173 -13.36 0.98 3.46
N GLN A 174 -12.19 1.30 2.94
CA GLN A 174 -12.00 1.42 1.50
C GLN A 174 -11.85 0.02 0.93
N ILE A 175 -12.69 -0.35 -0.02
CA ILE A 175 -12.67 -1.64 -0.71
C ILE A 175 -12.27 -1.44 -2.16
N GLU A 176 -11.71 -2.48 -2.74
CA GLU A 176 -11.52 -2.63 -4.19
C GLU A 176 -12.24 -3.90 -4.62
N LEU A 177 -13.25 -3.74 -5.48
CA LEU A 177 -14.08 -4.82 -6.01
C LEU A 177 -13.28 -5.63 -7.05
N ALA A 178 -13.39 -6.95 -6.99
CA ALA A 178 -12.64 -7.85 -7.86
C ALA A 178 -13.31 -8.09 -9.21
N ASP A 179 -14.61 -8.31 -9.18
CA ASP A 179 -15.38 -8.91 -10.26
C ASP A 179 -16.48 -8.01 -10.80
N THR A 180 -16.64 -6.82 -10.22
CA THR A 180 -17.70 -5.90 -10.58
C THR A 180 -17.26 -4.44 -10.44
N ALA A 181 -17.90 -3.60 -11.25
CA ALA A 181 -17.79 -2.17 -11.18
C ALA A 181 -19.20 -1.59 -10.95
N LEU A 182 -19.29 -0.62 -10.05
CA LEU A 182 -20.56 -0.09 -9.60
C LEU A 182 -20.71 1.38 -9.97
N GLY A 183 -21.97 1.81 -10.03
CA GLY A 183 -22.36 3.21 -10.08
C GLY A 183 -21.85 3.99 -11.31
N PRO A 184 -22.01 5.31 -11.28
CA PRO A 184 -21.56 6.19 -12.34
C PRO A 184 -20.04 6.11 -12.54
N GLY A 185 -19.62 5.95 -13.79
CA GLY A 185 -18.21 5.80 -14.16
C GLY A 185 -17.59 4.45 -13.81
N GLN A 186 -18.41 3.41 -13.55
CA GLN A 186 -17.97 2.01 -13.41
C GLN A 186 -16.76 1.87 -12.44
N ALA A 187 -16.99 2.24 -11.19
CA ALA A 187 -15.93 2.22 -10.17
C ALA A 187 -15.71 0.83 -9.57
N THR A 188 -14.46 0.47 -9.37
CA THR A 188 -14.07 -0.68 -8.54
C THR A 188 -13.72 -0.30 -7.11
N THR A 189 -13.35 0.97 -6.85
CA THR A 189 -12.96 1.43 -5.51
C THR A 189 -14.07 2.22 -4.82
N TRP A 190 -14.40 1.82 -3.58
CA TRP A 190 -15.47 2.41 -2.79
C TRP A 190 -15.12 2.48 -1.30
N TYR A 191 -15.78 3.37 -0.56
CA TYR A 191 -15.83 3.40 0.89
C TYR A 191 -17.16 2.84 1.38
N VAL A 192 -17.10 1.81 2.21
CA VAL A 192 -18.26 1.13 2.81
C VAL A 192 -18.33 1.43 4.29
N TYR A 193 -19.52 1.60 4.84
CA TYR A 193 -19.71 1.86 6.27
C TYR A 193 -19.66 0.55 7.06
N ASN A 194 -18.66 0.41 7.94
CA ASN A 194 -18.33 -0.85 8.61
C ASN A 194 -19.51 -1.47 9.38
N PRO A 195 -20.35 -0.72 10.13
CA PRO A 195 -21.49 -1.31 10.81
C PRO A 195 -22.53 -1.95 9.89
N HIS A 196 -22.52 -1.61 8.59
CA HIS A 196 -23.47 -2.14 7.60
C HIS A 196 -22.86 -3.27 6.77
N VAL A 197 -21.62 -3.68 7.01
CA VAL A 197 -20.95 -4.71 6.22
C VAL A 197 -20.20 -5.67 7.12
N THR A 198 -20.00 -6.89 6.63
CA THR A 198 -18.99 -7.81 7.15
C THR A 198 -18.05 -8.19 6.01
N ILE A 199 -16.77 -8.36 6.32
CA ILE A 199 -15.77 -8.84 5.36
C ILE A 199 -15.24 -10.17 5.89
N ALA A 200 -15.44 -11.23 5.10
CA ALA A 200 -14.93 -12.56 5.37
C ALA A 200 -13.68 -12.83 4.51
N GLY A 201 -12.71 -13.54 5.10
CA GLY A 201 -11.38 -13.74 4.51
C GLY A 201 -10.36 -12.71 5.01
N ARG A 202 -9.08 -13.04 4.86
CA ARG A 202 -7.96 -12.15 5.21
C ARG A 202 -6.94 -12.20 4.08
N ARG A 203 -6.50 -11.04 3.64
CA ARG A 203 -5.46 -10.93 2.63
C ARG A 203 -4.67 -9.66 2.84
N GLU A 204 -3.35 -9.82 2.89
CA GLU A 204 -2.44 -8.70 2.89
C GLU A 204 -1.91 -8.54 1.47
N LEU A 205 -2.03 -7.33 0.92
CA LEU A 205 -1.45 -7.04 -0.39
C LEU A 205 -0.34 -6.02 -0.26
N LEU A 206 0.66 -6.12 -1.12
CA LEU A 206 1.61 -5.05 -1.38
C LEU A 206 1.33 -4.47 -2.76
N ARG A 207 1.02 -3.18 -2.81
CA ARG A 207 0.90 -2.41 -4.04
C ARG A 207 2.15 -1.56 -4.24
N VAL A 208 2.75 -1.62 -5.42
CA VAL A 208 3.86 -0.76 -5.80
C VAL A 208 3.31 0.54 -6.36
N VAL A 209 3.65 1.67 -5.75
CA VAL A 209 3.13 3.01 -6.10
C VAL A 209 4.12 3.84 -6.94
N SER A 210 5.39 3.41 -6.99
CA SER A 210 6.44 3.95 -7.87
C SER A 210 7.35 2.82 -8.34
N ASP A 211 7.92 2.90 -9.56
CA ASP A 211 8.93 1.95 -10.03
C ASP A 211 10.03 1.85 -8.97
N THR A 212 10.34 0.63 -8.52
CA THR A 212 11.23 0.40 -7.38
C THR A 212 12.06 -0.85 -7.56
N VAL A 213 13.17 -0.92 -6.83
CA VAL A 213 14.05 -2.08 -6.87
C VAL A 213 13.86 -2.88 -5.59
N PHE A 214 13.32 -4.08 -5.72
CA PHE A 214 13.31 -5.07 -4.66
C PHE A 214 14.70 -5.69 -4.55
N LYS A 215 15.20 -5.85 -3.33
CA LYS A 215 16.59 -6.21 -3.05
C LYS A 215 16.69 -7.33 -2.02
N THR A 216 17.77 -8.11 -2.05
CA THR A 216 18.06 -9.13 -1.03
C THR A 216 18.46 -8.52 0.32
N SER A 217 18.90 -7.26 0.33
CA SER A 217 19.30 -6.52 1.52
C SER A 217 18.92 -5.03 1.43
N VAL A 218 19.18 -4.27 2.49
CA VAL A 218 18.95 -2.81 2.54
C VAL A 218 20.05 -1.98 1.86
N ALA A 219 21.11 -2.61 1.35
CA ALA A 219 22.22 -1.94 0.65
C ALA A 219 21.73 -1.13 -0.58
N LEU A 220 22.53 -0.19 -1.06
CA LEU A 220 22.14 0.60 -2.23
C LEU A 220 21.99 -0.31 -3.46
N SER A 221 21.00 -0.02 -4.32
CA SER A 221 20.76 -0.84 -5.52
C SER A 221 21.95 -0.84 -6.48
N SER A 222 22.78 0.21 -6.46
CA SER A 222 24.02 0.32 -7.23
C SER A 222 25.14 -0.59 -6.73
N GLU A 223 25.08 -1.00 -5.46
CA GLU A 223 26.10 -1.85 -4.81
C GLU A 223 25.75 -3.34 -4.90
N LEU A 224 24.49 -3.66 -5.20
CA LEU A 224 24.03 -5.03 -5.33
C LEU A 224 24.23 -5.57 -6.75
N PRO A 225 24.69 -6.83 -6.87
CA PRO A 225 24.76 -7.50 -8.16
C PRO A 225 23.36 -7.70 -8.77
N ALA A 226 23.31 -7.94 -10.07
CA ALA A 226 22.04 -7.99 -10.82
C ALA A 226 21.12 -9.14 -10.37
N ASP A 227 21.67 -10.21 -9.84
CA ASP A 227 20.92 -11.36 -9.31
C ASP A 227 20.40 -11.15 -7.89
N GLU A 228 20.82 -10.09 -7.20
CA GLU A 228 20.37 -9.71 -5.86
C GLU A 228 19.33 -8.59 -5.85
N LYS A 229 18.87 -8.18 -7.04
CA LYS A 229 17.88 -7.13 -7.19
C LYS A 229 16.93 -7.42 -8.35
N VAL A 230 15.72 -6.90 -8.25
CA VAL A 230 14.73 -6.99 -9.31
C VAL A 230 13.96 -5.68 -9.38
N LEU A 231 13.86 -5.12 -10.59
CA LEU A 231 13.00 -3.97 -10.83
C LEU A 231 11.55 -4.44 -10.78
N VAL A 232 10.76 -3.79 -9.95
CA VAL A 232 9.32 -4.00 -9.85
C VAL A 232 8.62 -2.73 -10.31
N LYS A 233 7.68 -2.90 -11.22
CA LYS A 233 7.00 -1.77 -11.86
C LYS A 233 5.94 -1.17 -10.96
N LYS A 234 5.72 0.12 -11.14
CA LYS A 234 4.56 0.82 -10.59
C LYS A 234 3.29 0.07 -10.97
N ASN A 235 2.32 0.08 -10.06
CA ASN A 235 1.03 -0.61 -10.13
C ASN A 235 1.09 -2.14 -10.08
N THR A 236 2.27 -2.76 -9.90
CA THR A 236 2.32 -4.20 -9.59
C THR A 236 1.73 -4.46 -8.20
N ILE A 237 0.92 -5.51 -8.09
CA ILE A 237 0.28 -5.91 -6.83
C ILE A 237 0.66 -7.35 -6.51
N PHE A 238 1.16 -7.57 -5.30
CA PHE A 238 1.46 -8.89 -4.77
C PHE A 238 0.54 -9.22 -3.61
N GLU A 239 0.22 -10.51 -3.47
CA GLU A 239 -0.19 -11.03 -2.18
C GLU A 239 1.03 -11.21 -1.27
N LEU A 240 0.88 -10.84 0.00
CA LEU A 240 1.89 -11.07 1.02
C LEU A 240 1.57 -12.33 1.82
N ALA A 241 2.60 -13.15 2.01
CA ALA A 241 2.59 -14.22 3.01
C ALA A 241 2.92 -13.63 4.39
N SER A 242 3.84 -12.67 4.43
CA SER A 242 4.17 -11.87 5.61
C SER A 242 4.99 -10.65 5.22
N TYR A 243 5.15 -9.71 6.16
CA TYR A 243 6.13 -8.65 6.08
C TYR A 243 6.65 -8.30 7.47
N THR A 244 7.82 -7.67 7.49
CA THR A 244 8.50 -7.26 8.72
C THR A 244 8.31 -5.77 8.98
N GLN A 245 8.66 -5.40 10.21
CA GLN A 245 8.88 -4.00 10.57
C GLN A 245 9.97 -3.38 9.70
N PRO A 246 9.81 -2.13 9.26
CA PRO A 246 10.83 -1.51 8.42
C PRO A 246 12.15 -1.30 9.14
N LYS A 247 13.21 -1.43 8.36
CA LYS A 247 14.59 -1.13 8.74
C LYS A 247 15.23 -0.35 7.59
N SER A 248 15.84 0.80 7.90
CA SER A 248 16.56 1.64 6.92
C SER A 248 15.69 2.00 5.69
N ASN A 249 14.45 2.45 5.92
CA ASN A 249 13.46 2.78 4.88
C ASN A 249 13.08 1.62 3.94
N HIS A 250 13.31 0.37 4.35
CA HIS A 250 12.86 -0.82 3.63
C HIS A 250 12.03 -1.71 4.54
N ILE A 251 11.05 -2.41 3.99
CA ILE A 251 10.42 -3.54 4.68
C ILE A 251 10.89 -4.83 4.02
N LYS A 252 11.17 -5.86 4.82
CA LYS A 252 11.33 -7.22 4.28
C LYS A 252 9.94 -7.81 4.10
N VAL A 253 9.62 -8.25 2.90
CA VAL A 253 8.35 -8.87 2.51
C VAL A 253 8.59 -10.28 2.03
N ALA A 254 7.67 -11.19 2.37
CA ALA A 254 7.56 -12.49 1.76
C ALA A 254 6.30 -12.49 0.90
N LEU A 255 6.47 -12.65 -0.40
CA LEU A 255 5.38 -12.72 -1.37
C LEU A 255 4.74 -14.10 -1.29
N LYS A 256 3.41 -14.16 -1.30
CA LYS A 256 2.67 -15.42 -1.32
C LYS A 256 2.50 -15.86 -2.77
N GLY A 257 3.07 -17.01 -3.11
CA GLY A 257 2.94 -17.62 -4.44
C GLY A 257 3.70 -16.91 -5.58
N ALA A 258 4.27 -15.72 -5.35
CA ALA A 258 5.06 -15.00 -6.34
C ALA A 258 6.57 -15.13 -6.08
N PHE A 259 7.33 -15.38 -7.15
CA PHE A 259 8.79 -15.50 -7.12
C PHE A 259 9.38 -14.58 -8.19
N LEU A 260 10.37 -13.78 -7.78
CA LEU A 260 10.94 -12.72 -8.62
C LEU A 260 12.45 -12.90 -8.80
N GLY A 261 12.97 -12.18 -9.78
CA GLY A 261 14.40 -12.06 -10.05
C GLY A 261 15.05 -13.34 -10.57
N PRO A 262 16.34 -13.27 -10.92
CA PRO A 262 17.04 -14.38 -11.61
C PRO A 262 17.14 -15.69 -10.81
N GLN A 263 17.00 -15.60 -9.48
CA GLN A 263 17.09 -16.74 -8.57
C GLN A 263 15.73 -17.18 -8.02
N ASN A 264 14.63 -16.69 -8.62
CA ASN A 264 13.26 -17.07 -8.29
C ASN A 264 12.96 -16.97 -6.77
N ARG A 265 13.19 -15.80 -6.18
CA ARG A 265 13.01 -15.58 -4.73
C ARG A 265 11.63 -15.01 -4.44
N ASN A 266 11.02 -15.45 -3.34
CA ASN A 266 9.77 -14.86 -2.84
C ASN A 266 9.99 -13.82 -1.73
N THR A 267 11.22 -13.64 -1.25
CA THR A 267 11.51 -12.77 -0.12
C THR A 267 12.43 -11.62 -0.53
N TRP A 268 12.02 -10.39 -0.23
CA TRP A 268 12.67 -9.17 -0.71
C TRP A 268 12.60 -8.04 0.31
N TYR A 269 13.58 -7.14 0.29
CA TYR A 269 13.47 -5.80 0.85
C TYR A 269 12.89 -4.86 -0.21
N ALA A 270 11.76 -4.26 0.11
CA ALA A 270 11.09 -3.27 -0.72
C ALA A 270 11.27 -1.88 -0.11
N TYR A 271 11.59 -0.88 -0.94
CA TYR A 271 11.74 0.50 -0.46
C TYR A 271 10.38 1.06 -0.06
N LEU A 272 10.26 1.44 1.21
CA LEU A 272 9.02 1.78 1.87
C LEU A 272 8.25 2.91 1.17
N LEU A 273 8.95 3.86 0.55
CA LEU A 273 8.31 5.02 -0.07
C LEU A 273 7.67 4.69 -1.43
N ASP A 274 8.07 3.58 -2.04
CA ASP A 274 7.60 3.16 -3.36
C ASP A 274 6.47 2.13 -3.28
N ILE A 275 6.04 1.75 -2.08
CA ILE A 275 5.07 0.68 -1.87
C ILE A 275 3.98 1.06 -0.86
N TYR A 276 2.92 0.26 -0.83
CA TYR A 276 1.79 0.40 0.07
C TYR A 276 1.24 -0.98 0.46
N VAL A 277 1.05 -1.25 1.76
CA VAL A 277 0.50 -2.52 2.25
C VAL A 277 -0.98 -2.37 2.62
N VAL A 278 -1.81 -3.32 2.18
CA VAL A 278 -3.27 -3.34 2.30
C VAL A 278 -3.73 -4.44 3.27
N GLY A 279 -4.57 -4.11 4.27
CA GLY A 279 -5.14 -5.02 5.30
C GLY A 279 -5.60 -4.31 6.60
N THR A 280 -6.30 -5.00 7.54
CA THR A 280 -6.98 -4.38 8.72
C THR A 280 -6.39 -4.68 10.11
N ASN A 281 -6.53 -3.72 11.06
CA ASN A 281 -6.52 -3.93 12.53
C ASN A 281 -7.64 -3.12 13.25
N ILE A 282 -8.08 -3.60 14.42
CA ILE A 282 -9.32 -3.28 15.16
C ILE A 282 -9.14 -2.17 16.25
N GLY A 283 -10.14 -1.27 16.40
CA GLY A 283 -10.47 -0.57 17.67
C GLY A 283 -9.96 0.88 17.91
N ASN A 284 -10.69 1.93 17.47
CA ASN A 284 -10.30 3.33 17.70
C ASN A 284 -11.50 4.27 18.03
N ASN A 285 -11.39 5.20 19.00
CA ASN A 285 -12.47 6.05 19.58
C ASN A 285 -11.98 7.51 19.87
N PRO A 286 -12.82 8.58 19.84
CA PRO A 286 -12.49 9.83 19.13
C PRO A 286 -12.49 11.18 19.92
N ASP A 287 -12.47 11.26 21.26
CA ASP A 287 -12.95 12.48 21.95
C ASP A 287 -11.95 13.43 22.66
N ASP A 288 -10.64 13.49 22.35
CA ASP A 288 -9.70 14.33 23.15
C ASP A 288 -8.94 15.47 22.41
N ASN A 289 -8.78 16.62 23.09
CA ASN A 289 -8.26 17.92 22.60
C ASN A 289 -6.78 18.22 22.99
N SER A 290 -6.14 19.18 22.30
CA SER A 290 -4.66 19.37 22.27
C SER A 290 -4.15 20.76 22.72
N GLY A 291 -2.86 20.84 23.12
CA GLY A 291 -2.13 21.99 23.66
C GLY A 291 -0.63 21.95 23.30
N GLY A 292 0.08 23.08 23.40
CA GLY A 292 1.30 23.41 22.63
C GLY A 292 2.68 22.95 23.13
N GLN A 293 3.72 23.39 22.38
CA GLN A 293 5.15 23.04 22.48
C GLN A 293 5.82 23.34 23.83
N PRO A 294 6.70 22.44 24.32
CA PRO A 294 7.78 22.76 25.23
C PRO A 294 9.15 22.79 24.53
N PRO A 295 10.13 23.49 25.13
CA PRO A 295 11.53 23.44 24.73
C PRO A 295 12.23 22.18 25.27
N ASN A 296 13.25 21.74 24.54
CA ASN A 296 14.07 20.54 24.74
C ASN A 296 14.69 20.45 26.16
N PRO A 297 14.52 19.33 26.88
CA PRO A 297 15.42 18.97 27.99
C PRO A 297 15.96 17.53 27.83
N GLY A 298 16.78 17.04 28.76
CA GLY A 298 17.06 15.60 28.95
C GLY A 298 15.82 14.74 29.25
N ASP A 299 14.63 15.28 29.05
CA ASP A 299 13.32 14.65 29.09
C ASP A 299 12.89 14.33 27.66
N ARG A 300 12.80 13.03 27.36
CA ARG A 300 12.37 12.51 26.04
C ARG A 300 10.90 12.84 25.77
N GLY A 301 10.16 13.33 26.76
CA GLY A 301 8.76 13.72 26.65
C GLY A 301 7.84 12.51 26.75
N ILE A 302 6.63 12.67 26.24
CA ILE A 302 5.56 11.65 26.37
C ILE A 302 5.92 10.38 25.60
N ALA A 303 5.73 9.24 26.24
CA ALA A 303 5.88 7.92 25.62
C ALA A 303 4.78 7.70 24.56
N LEU A 304 5.21 7.29 23.38
CA LEU A 304 4.39 7.06 22.21
C LEU A 304 4.46 5.59 21.80
N GLN A 305 3.34 5.08 21.31
CA GLN A 305 3.21 3.73 20.77
C GLN A 305 2.70 3.87 19.34
N PHE A 306 3.41 3.26 18.39
CA PHE A 306 3.06 3.36 16.98
C PHE A 306 2.39 2.08 16.51
N PRO A 307 1.23 2.18 15.86
CA PRO A 307 0.53 1.00 15.35
C PRO A 307 1.42 0.23 14.40
N GLY A 308 1.58 -1.05 14.68
CA GLY A 308 2.43 -1.91 13.88
C GLY A 308 3.90 -1.54 13.96
N PHE A 309 4.40 -1.06 15.11
CA PHE A 309 5.83 -1.01 15.46
C PHE A 309 6.01 -1.50 16.90
N SER A 310 7.10 -2.20 17.20
CA SER A 310 7.46 -2.56 18.57
C SER A 310 8.35 -1.49 19.21
N GLY A 311 8.23 -1.33 20.52
CA GLY A 311 9.05 -0.41 21.31
C GLY A 311 8.35 0.89 21.69
N THR A 312 8.97 1.63 22.61
CA THR A 312 8.48 2.92 23.08
C THR A 312 9.24 4.04 22.40
N TYR A 313 8.50 4.91 21.73
CA TYR A 313 9.00 6.13 21.11
C TYR A 313 8.69 7.30 22.03
N TYR A 314 9.29 8.47 21.81
CA TYR A 314 9.03 9.61 22.67
C TYR A 314 8.86 10.91 21.88
N ALA A 315 8.00 11.78 22.40
CA ALA A 315 7.58 12.99 21.71
C ALA A 315 8.72 13.97 21.39
N ASN A 316 9.72 14.10 22.26
CA ASN A 316 10.84 15.02 22.02
C ASN A 316 11.98 14.35 21.25
N ASP A 317 11.88 13.05 20.97
CA ASP A 317 12.86 12.38 20.12
C ASP A 317 12.71 12.89 18.67
N PRO A 318 13.83 13.08 17.97
CA PRO A 318 13.77 13.39 16.55
C PRO A 318 13.18 12.19 15.79
N ILE A 319 12.43 12.48 14.73
CA ILE A 319 11.89 11.46 13.82
C ILE A 319 13.05 10.66 13.21
N TYR A 320 14.09 11.37 12.79
CA TYR A 320 15.35 10.80 12.35
C TYR A 320 16.44 11.05 13.39
N TRP A 321 16.98 9.98 13.98
CA TRP A 321 18.14 10.11 14.85
C TRP A 321 19.37 10.63 14.11
N GLU A 322 19.48 10.25 12.84
CA GLU A 322 20.45 10.73 11.88
C GLU A 322 19.72 10.97 10.54
N THR A 323 19.86 12.17 10.00
CA THR A 323 19.28 12.60 8.71
C THR A 323 20.09 12.04 7.54
N GLN A 324 19.61 12.24 6.32
CA GLN A 324 20.35 11.94 5.08
C GLN A 324 21.70 12.69 4.93
N TYR A 325 22.04 13.58 5.87
CA TYR A 325 23.29 14.35 5.88
C TYR A 325 24.25 13.93 6.99
N GLY A 326 23.93 12.89 7.78
CA GLY A 326 24.74 12.48 8.92
C GLY A 326 24.60 13.37 10.17
N GLU A 327 23.62 14.28 10.16
CA GLU A 327 23.32 15.19 11.25
C GLU A 327 22.12 14.68 12.06
N LYS A 328 22.01 15.05 13.34
CA LYS A 328 20.81 14.76 14.14
C LYS A 328 19.58 15.42 13.50
N GLY A 329 18.44 14.71 13.49
CA GLY A 329 17.19 15.26 12.98
C GLY A 329 16.68 16.45 13.77
N HIS A 330 16.01 17.36 13.06
CA HIS A 330 15.52 18.62 13.58
C HIS A 330 14.00 18.63 13.81
N PHE A 331 13.30 17.63 13.29
CA PHE A 331 11.86 17.46 13.48
C PHE A 331 11.56 16.31 14.45
N THR A 332 10.56 16.48 15.32
CA THR A 332 10.23 15.51 16.38
C THR A 332 8.89 14.81 16.17
N TRP A 333 8.71 13.67 16.85
CA TRP A 333 7.40 12.99 16.89
C TRP A 333 6.32 13.86 17.52
N GLY A 334 6.69 14.73 18.45
CA GLY A 334 5.83 15.71 19.08
C GLY A 334 5.24 16.70 18.09
N GLU A 335 6.05 17.16 17.13
CA GLU A 335 5.59 18.03 16.05
C GLU A 335 4.71 17.26 15.06
N ALA A 336 5.13 16.07 14.65
CA ALA A 336 4.40 15.25 13.69
C ALA A 336 3.01 14.85 14.19
N LEU A 337 2.91 14.50 15.47
CA LEU A 337 1.70 13.99 16.09
C LEU A 337 0.99 15.03 16.96
N HIS A 338 1.47 16.27 16.98
CA HIS A 338 0.88 17.35 17.74
C HIS A 338 0.65 16.98 19.22
N VAL A 339 1.73 16.54 19.87
CA VAL A 339 1.72 16.10 21.27
C VAL A 339 1.52 17.30 22.20
N ASN A 340 0.50 17.21 23.04
CA ASN A 340 0.31 18.06 24.20
C ASN A 340 1.11 17.52 25.37
N ASN A 341 2.17 18.22 25.73
CA ASN A 341 3.06 17.79 26.79
C ASN A 341 2.48 17.99 28.20
N ALA A 342 1.48 18.86 28.36
CA ALA A 342 0.79 19.02 29.63
C ALA A 342 -0.17 17.86 29.92
N THR A 343 -0.80 17.29 28.88
CA THR A 343 -1.83 16.24 29.04
C THR A 343 -1.38 14.85 28.60
N GLY A 344 -0.29 14.75 27.85
CA GLY A 344 0.13 13.51 27.18
C GLY A 344 -0.68 13.17 25.92
N SER A 345 -1.66 13.99 25.55
CA SER A 345 -2.53 13.73 24.40
C SER A 345 -1.78 13.97 23.09
N TYR A 346 -2.04 13.16 22.07
CA TYR A 346 -1.45 13.35 20.73
C TYR A 346 -2.33 12.72 19.66
N ARG A 347 -2.13 13.15 18.41
CA ARG A 347 -2.79 12.60 17.23
C ARG A 347 -2.23 11.21 16.97
N ARG A 348 -2.97 10.19 17.37
CA ARG A 348 -2.54 8.79 17.23
C ARG A 348 -2.60 8.38 15.76
N PRO A 349 -1.48 7.94 15.17
CA PRO A 349 -1.46 7.39 13.82
C PRO A 349 -2.49 6.27 13.71
N ALA A 350 -3.29 6.28 12.64
CA ALA A 350 -4.37 5.31 12.47
C ALA A 350 -3.84 3.90 12.16
N ASN A 351 -2.67 3.82 11.53
CA ASN A 351 -1.99 2.59 11.14
C ASN A 351 -0.52 2.89 10.82
N ALA A 352 0.26 1.86 10.52
CA ALA A 352 1.67 2.00 10.17
C ALA A 352 1.90 2.88 8.92
N ASN A 353 0.95 2.92 7.97
CA ASN A 353 1.10 3.72 6.75
C ASN A 353 1.13 5.23 7.03
N VAL A 354 0.48 5.68 8.09
CA VAL A 354 0.60 7.08 8.56
C VAL A 354 2.02 7.37 9.04
N ILE A 355 2.61 6.46 9.81
CA ILE A 355 4.00 6.59 10.27
C ILE A 355 4.94 6.67 9.05
N TYR A 356 4.72 5.82 8.05
CA TYR A 356 5.49 5.86 6.80
C TYR A 356 5.33 7.17 6.06
N GLY A 357 4.12 7.75 6.05
CA GLY A 357 3.90 9.08 5.51
C GLY A 357 4.67 10.16 6.25
N ILE A 358 4.69 10.11 7.59
CA ILE A 358 5.46 11.03 8.42
C ILE A 358 6.95 10.93 8.07
N LEU A 359 7.51 9.72 8.00
CA LEU A 359 8.90 9.51 7.60
C LEU A 359 9.21 10.10 6.22
N ARG A 360 8.34 9.89 5.23
CA ARG A 360 8.49 10.46 3.87
C ARG A 360 8.66 11.97 3.89
N ILE A 361 7.67 12.65 4.48
CA ILE A 361 7.66 14.11 4.42
C ILE A 361 8.71 14.71 5.37
N ALA A 362 9.08 14.02 6.45
CA ALA A 362 10.18 14.42 7.34
C ALA A 362 11.52 14.51 6.58
N THR A 363 11.80 13.56 5.68
CA THR A 363 13.02 13.58 4.85
C THR A 363 13.07 14.85 4.00
N ALA A 364 11.95 15.19 3.35
CA ALA A 364 11.84 16.41 2.55
C ALA A 364 11.98 17.69 3.39
N MET A 365 11.47 17.67 4.63
CA MET A 365 11.60 18.81 5.53
C MET A 365 13.03 19.06 6.00
N GLU A 366 13.84 18.01 6.17
CA GLU A 366 15.28 18.18 6.44
C GLU A 366 16.00 18.85 5.26
N ASP A 367 15.65 18.51 4.01
CA ASP A 367 16.17 19.20 2.82
C ASP A 367 15.77 20.68 2.81
N ILE A 368 14.51 20.98 3.13
CA ILE A 368 13.97 22.34 3.17
C ILE A 368 14.67 23.15 4.26
N ARG A 369 14.81 22.59 5.47
CA ARG A 369 15.52 23.22 6.58
C ARG A 369 16.96 23.52 6.18
N LYS A 370 17.67 22.57 5.58
CA LYS A 370 19.05 22.75 5.11
C LYS A 370 19.16 23.82 4.03
N ARG A 371 18.24 23.83 3.06
CA ARG A 371 18.19 24.86 2.00
C ARG A 371 18.09 26.26 2.58
N TYR A 372 17.20 26.46 3.55
CA TYR A 372 16.96 27.80 4.11
C TYR A 372 17.91 28.16 5.25
N GLY A 373 18.61 27.19 5.85
CA GLY A 373 19.59 27.41 6.91
C GLY A 373 18.98 27.93 8.22
N VAL A 374 17.66 27.84 8.38
CA VAL A 374 16.92 28.33 9.54
C VAL A 374 15.96 27.26 10.07
N PRO A 375 15.64 27.26 11.38
CA PRO A 375 14.58 26.39 11.92
C PRO A 375 13.25 26.62 11.21
N ILE A 376 12.55 25.54 10.89
CA ILE A 376 11.25 25.59 10.24
C ILE A 376 10.16 25.48 11.30
N LYS A 377 9.19 26.41 11.28
CA LYS A 377 8.03 26.33 12.18
C LYS A 377 6.99 25.39 11.57
N VAL A 378 6.72 24.27 12.23
CA VAL A 378 5.63 23.35 11.87
C VAL A 378 4.32 23.88 12.45
N ASN A 379 3.32 24.11 11.59
CA ASN A 379 1.97 24.50 12.02
C ASN A 379 1.06 23.27 12.14
N SER A 380 1.14 22.36 11.17
CA SER A 380 0.39 21.10 11.20
C SER A 380 1.10 20.03 10.39
N TRP A 381 1.07 18.80 10.89
CA TRP A 381 1.58 17.63 10.19
C TRP A 381 0.50 16.57 10.10
N TYR A 382 0.66 15.39 10.70
CA TYR A 382 -0.40 14.39 10.67
C TYR A 382 -1.65 14.98 11.32
N ARG A 383 -2.76 14.90 10.60
CA ARG A 383 -4.09 15.18 11.13
C ARG A 383 -4.81 13.86 11.11
N ASP A 384 -5.18 13.35 12.27
CA ASP A 384 -6.20 12.31 12.29
C ASP A 384 -7.51 12.86 11.68
N PRO A 385 -8.45 11.98 11.29
CA PRO A 385 -9.67 12.42 10.64
C PRO A 385 -10.50 13.45 11.41
N ALA A 386 -10.56 13.35 12.73
CA ALA A 386 -11.34 14.27 13.56
C ALA A 386 -10.70 15.65 13.55
N THR A 387 -9.38 15.73 13.76
CA THR A 387 -8.63 16.98 13.65
C THR A 387 -8.77 17.59 12.26
N ASN A 388 -8.60 16.79 11.20
CA ASN A 388 -8.68 17.29 9.83
C ASN A 388 -10.07 17.89 9.53
N ASN A 389 -11.14 17.26 10.02
CA ASN A 389 -12.49 17.79 9.88
C ASN A 389 -12.70 19.09 10.69
N ALA A 390 -12.22 19.12 11.95
CA ALA A 390 -12.38 20.27 12.84
C ALA A 390 -11.74 21.56 12.29
N VAL A 391 -10.65 21.44 11.54
CA VAL A 391 -9.99 22.57 10.88
C VAL A 391 -10.53 22.87 9.48
N GLY A 392 -11.63 22.24 9.07
CA GLY A 392 -12.20 22.41 7.72
C GLY A 392 -11.36 21.80 6.60
N GLY A 393 -10.50 20.83 6.93
CA GLY A 393 -9.62 20.17 5.98
C GLY A 393 -10.38 19.29 4.98
N ALA A 394 -9.83 19.17 3.76
CA ALA A 394 -10.39 18.31 2.72
C ALA A 394 -10.44 16.83 3.17
N SER A 395 -11.45 16.06 2.75
CA SER A 395 -11.55 14.63 3.09
C SER A 395 -10.46 13.76 2.50
N GLN A 396 -9.83 14.21 1.41
CA GLN A 396 -8.67 13.60 0.77
C GLN A 396 -7.38 14.34 1.13
N SER A 397 -7.37 15.03 2.27
CA SER A 397 -6.21 15.76 2.77
C SER A 397 -5.05 14.80 2.99
N ARG A 398 -3.88 15.16 2.44
CA ARG A 398 -2.65 14.38 2.59
C ARG A 398 -2.16 14.33 4.04
N HIS A 399 -2.60 15.26 4.89
CA HIS A 399 -2.33 15.21 6.32
C HIS A 399 -2.93 13.98 7.01
N LEU A 400 -4.00 13.40 6.46
CA LEU A 400 -4.61 12.15 6.95
C LEU A 400 -3.69 10.93 6.73
N LEU A 401 -2.78 11.04 5.76
CA LEU A 401 -1.86 9.97 5.39
C LEU A 401 -0.50 10.14 6.06
N GLY A 402 -0.33 11.17 6.88
CA GLY A 402 0.93 11.53 7.54
C GLY A 402 1.97 12.16 6.62
N ASP A 403 1.72 12.21 5.30
CA ASP A 403 2.70 12.65 4.31
C ASP A 403 2.56 14.09 3.82
N ALA A 404 1.95 14.93 4.65
CA ALA A 404 1.83 16.35 4.41
C ALA A 404 2.13 17.20 5.64
N LEU A 405 2.55 18.42 5.36
CA LEU A 405 2.99 19.36 6.37
C LEU A 405 2.72 20.81 5.95
N ASP A 406 2.15 21.57 6.88
CA ASP A 406 1.93 23.01 6.79
C ASP A 406 2.99 23.70 7.65
N PHE A 407 3.83 24.56 7.06
CA PHE A 407 4.96 25.20 7.74
C PHE A 407 5.17 26.67 7.39
N VAL A 408 6.01 27.31 8.17
CA VAL A 408 6.52 28.67 7.94
C VAL A 408 8.04 28.64 7.98
N VAL A 409 8.67 29.28 6.99
CA VAL A 409 10.10 29.61 7.03
C VAL A 409 10.23 31.01 7.64
N PRO A 410 10.84 31.16 8.83
CA PRO A 410 10.98 32.47 9.45
C PRO A 410 11.66 33.49 8.53
N GLY A 411 11.10 34.70 8.45
CA GLY A 411 11.61 35.78 7.61
C GLY A 411 11.28 35.65 6.11
N ARG A 412 10.44 34.69 5.71
CA ARG A 412 10.00 34.54 4.31
C ARG A 412 8.49 34.43 4.21
N HIS A 413 7.92 35.08 3.20
CA HIS A 413 6.49 34.97 2.94
C HIS A 413 6.18 33.59 2.32
N PRO A 414 5.06 32.92 2.67
CA PRO A 414 4.72 31.62 2.11
C PRO A 414 4.67 31.54 0.58
N PHE A 415 4.25 32.61 -0.10
CA PHE A 415 4.30 32.70 -1.57
C PHE A 415 5.72 32.59 -2.12
N ASP A 416 6.70 33.22 -1.45
CA ASP A 416 8.11 33.16 -1.87
C ASP A 416 8.69 31.76 -1.65
N VAL A 417 8.33 31.13 -0.52
CA VAL A 417 8.71 29.75 -0.22
C VAL A 417 8.10 28.79 -1.24
N TYR A 418 6.82 28.95 -1.57
CA TYR A 418 6.17 28.17 -2.62
C TYR A 418 6.89 28.32 -3.97
N ALA A 419 7.19 29.56 -4.39
CA ALA A 419 7.81 29.83 -5.68
C ALA A 419 9.21 29.22 -5.77
N ASP A 420 10.00 29.33 -4.70
CA ASP A 420 11.34 28.75 -4.59
C ASP A 420 11.29 27.21 -4.59
N LEU A 421 10.31 26.61 -3.90
CA LEU A 421 10.19 25.16 -3.79
C LEU A 421 9.48 24.50 -4.99
N ASP A 422 8.69 25.20 -5.82
CA ASP A 422 7.89 24.57 -6.88
C ASP A 422 8.75 23.73 -7.84
N SER A 423 9.80 24.35 -8.38
CA SER A 423 10.72 23.68 -9.33
C SER A 423 11.51 22.56 -8.67
N TRP A 424 12.00 22.79 -7.45
CA TRP A 424 12.74 21.79 -6.70
C TRP A 424 11.87 20.60 -6.34
N TRP A 425 10.66 20.83 -5.81
CA TRP A 425 9.72 19.78 -5.42
C TRP A 425 9.22 19.02 -6.64
N GLY A 426 8.92 19.74 -7.72
CA GLY A 426 8.60 19.16 -9.03
C GLY A 426 7.49 18.12 -8.94
N ASN A 427 7.76 16.93 -9.50
CA ASN A 427 6.82 15.81 -9.55
C ASN A 427 6.78 14.96 -8.27
N ARG A 428 7.52 15.31 -7.22
CA ARG A 428 7.59 14.51 -5.98
C ARG A 428 6.32 14.59 -5.14
N GLY A 429 5.53 15.66 -5.29
CA GLY A 429 4.24 15.75 -4.62
C GLY A 429 3.56 17.11 -4.74
N GLY A 430 2.65 17.38 -3.80
CA GLY A 430 1.88 18.62 -3.75
C GLY A 430 2.64 19.77 -3.08
N LEU A 431 2.35 20.99 -3.52
CA LEU A 431 2.84 22.22 -2.91
C LEU A 431 1.73 23.28 -3.02
N ALA A 432 1.50 24.04 -1.96
CA ALA A 432 0.56 25.15 -1.99
C ALA A 432 0.97 26.27 -1.06
N SER A 433 0.53 27.48 -1.39
CA SER A 433 0.69 28.66 -0.56
C SER A 433 -0.63 29.03 0.10
N ALA A 434 -0.56 29.46 1.36
CA ALA A 434 -1.61 30.20 2.06
C ALA A 434 -1.05 31.55 2.52
N ASN A 435 -1.91 32.45 3.00
CA ASN A 435 -1.45 33.72 3.55
C ASN A 435 -0.52 33.57 4.77
N SER A 436 -0.60 32.45 5.49
CA SER A 436 0.09 32.25 6.77
C SER A 436 0.99 31.02 6.83
N PHE A 437 1.01 30.17 5.81
CA PHE A 437 1.84 28.96 5.75
C PHE A 437 2.04 28.45 4.32
N THR A 438 3.06 27.62 4.14
CA THR A 438 3.27 26.81 2.93
C THR A 438 2.87 25.37 3.24
N HIS A 439 2.10 24.77 2.36
CA HIS A 439 1.77 23.35 2.39
C HIS A 439 2.70 22.57 1.47
N ILE A 440 3.16 21.42 1.93
CA ILE A 440 3.88 20.43 1.11
C ILE A 440 3.36 19.03 1.43
N ASP A 441 3.29 18.16 0.42
CA ASP A 441 3.00 16.75 0.61
C ASP A 441 3.77 15.86 -0.37
N ALA A 442 3.90 14.57 -0.02
CA ALA A 442 4.61 13.56 -0.79
C ALA A 442 3.67 12.61 -1.54
N ARG A 443 2.64 13.14 -2.22
CA ARG A 443 1.67 12.34 -3.00
C ARG A 443 2.22 11.61 -4.23
N GLY A 444 3.49 11.80 -4.56
CA GLY A 444 4.15 11.11 -5.67
C GLY A 444 3.80 11.62 -7.07
N TYR A 445 3.09 12.74 -7.18
CA TYR A 445 2.86 13.46 -8.44
C TYR A 445 2.70 14.97 -8.19
N ARG A 446 2.97 15.78 -9.22
CA ARG A 446 2.86 17.24 -9.13
C ARG A 446 1.42 17.67 -8.90
N ALA A 447 1.18 18.40 -7.83
CA ALA A 447 -0.09 19.11 -7.59
C ALA A 447 0.21 20.50 -7.03
N ARG A 448 -0.46 21.53 -7.54
CA ARG A 448 -0.27 22.93 -7.10
C ARG A 448 -1.60 23.62 -6.90
N TRP A 449 -1.74 24.36 -5.81
CA TRP A 449 -2.92 25.16 -5.52
C TRP A 449 -2.55 26.33 -4.59
N SER A 450 -3.50 27.23 -4.38
CA SER A 450 -3.46 28.24 -3.32
C SER A 450 -4.68 28.04 -2.43
N TYR A 451 -4.52 28.32 -1.14
CA TYR A 451 -5.63 28.36 -0.18
C TYR A 451 -6.41 29.66 -0.26
#